data_AF-A0A970J0A1-F1
#
_entry.id   AF-A0A970J0A1-F1
#
_cell.length_a   1.000
_cell.length_b   1.000
_cell.length_c   1.000
_cell.angle_alpha   90.00
_cell.angle_beta   90.00
_cell.angle_gamma   90.00
#
_symmetry.space_group_name_H-M   'P 1'
#
loop_
_entity.id
_entity.type
_entity.pdbx_description
1 polymer ?
#
loop_
_entity_poly.entity_id
_entity_poly.type
_entity_poly.pdbx_seq_one_letter_code
_entity_poly.pdbx_strand_id
1 'polypeptide(L)'
;MSELINNREYRQKVLKELIMELHNGKTVEEVRERFQELIKGVSTAEISQMEAQLIKEGMKVEEIQRLCDVHAAVFKGSIEEIHHPEQSPGHPIHTFKRENEAVKSLIDNELKPNIEKYKNNEDVKYSLLENINLLWDLDKHYSRKENLVFPYLEKYGITAPPKVMWGVDDEIREDIKACKIAVSEEKEARSKIAQMLENLINRIEEMIYKEENILFPMCLDTLTEDEWLKIEAESGEIGYCITEPAGKWKPLRVNVENKEEKKLGEEDDKGYIKFETGILKVNE
;
A
#
# COMPACT_ATOMS: atom_id res chain seq x y z
N MET A 1 -6.89 -29.38 15.87
CA MET A 1 -7.12 -27.97 16.25
C MET A 1 -6.24 -27.49 17.41
N SER A 2 -5.59 -28.36 18.21
CA SER A 2 -4.73 -27.93 19.32
C SER A 2 -3.28 -27.59 18.93
N GLU A 3 -2.71 -28.22 17.90
CA GLU A 3 -1.28 -28.06 17.57
C GLU A 3 -0.92 -26.69 16.97
N LEU A 4 -1.79 -26.11 16.13
CA LEU A 4 -1.59 -24.78 15.54
C LEU A 4 -1.71 -23.65 16.57
N ILE A 5 -2.64 -23.78 17.53
CA ILE A 5 -2.82 -22.84 18.63
C ILE A 5 -1.62 -22.91 19.59
N ASN A 6 -1.16 -24.13 19.90
CA ASN A 6 0.00 -24.35 20.77
C ASN A 6 1.29 -23.78 20.14
N ASN A 7 1.42 -23.84 18.80
CA ASN A 7 2.57 -23.26 18.10
C ASN A 7 2.56 -21.72 18.15
N ARG A 8 1.40 -21.07 18.04
CA ARG A 8 1.29 -19.60 18.08
C ARG A 8 1.60 -19.02 19.48
N GLU A 9 1.02 -19.59 20.53
CA GLU A 9 1.29 -19.18 21.91
C GLU A 9 2.75 -19.47 22.30
N TYR A 10 3.29 -20.60 21.86
CA TYR A 10 4.70 -20.94 22.04
C TYR A 10 5.61 -19.92 21.35
N ARG A 11 5.33 -19.56 20.10
CA ARG A 11 6.09 -18.54 19.36
C ARG A 11 6.03 -17.18 20.02
N GLN A 12 4.86 -16.75 20.50
CA GLN A 12 4.72 -15.50 21.25
C GLN A 12 5.56 -15.49 22.53
N LYS A 13 5.54 -16.60 23.27
CA LYS A 13 6.34 -16.74 24.48
C LYS A 13 7.84 -16.69 24.19
N VAL A 14 8.30 -17.39 23.16
CA VAL A 14 9.72 -17.39 22.79
C VAL A 14 10.15 -16.03 22.21
N LEU A 15 9.30 -15.36 21.43
CA LEU A 15 9.58 -14.00 20.96
C LEU A 15 9.78 -13.07 22.17
N LYS A 16 8.86 -13.12 23.15
CA LYS A 16 8.95 -12.36 24.41
C LYS A 16 10.23 -12.66 25.20
N GLU A 17 10.64 -13.93 25.27
CA GLU A 17 11.90 -14.32 25.90
C GLU A 17 13.11 -13.72 25.17
N LEU A 18 13.16 -13.77 23.83
CA LEU A 18 14.24 -13.18 23.03
C LEU A 18 14.32 -11.65 23.21
N ILE A 19 13.17 -10.98 23.33
CA ILE A 19 13.09 -9.54 23.61
C ILE A 19 13.68 -9.21 24.98
N MET A 20 13.33 -9.98 26.00
CA MET A 20 13.89 -9.82 27.33
C MET A 20 15.38 -10.12 27.37
N GLU A 21 15.85 -11.10 26.61
CA GLU A 21 17.28 -11.43 26.51
C GLU A 21 18.09 -10.27 25.90
N LEU A 22 17.58 -9.64 24.85
CA LEU A 22 18.17 -8.42 24.26
C LEU A 22 18.14 -7.24 25.24
N HIS A 23 17.04 -7.05 25.98
CA HIS A 23 16.94 -6.02 27.01
C HIS A 23 17.96 -6.22 28.14
N ASN A 24 18.23 -7.47 28.51
CA ASN A 24 19.20 -7.85 29.54
C ASN A 24 20.66 -7.79 29.05
N GLY A 25 20.92 -7.25 27.85
CA GLY A 25 22.26 -6.96 27.36
C GLY A 25 22.88 -8.05 26.48
N LYS A 26 22.11 -9.06 26.03
CA LYS A 26 22.58 -9.95 24.97
C LYS A 26 22.69 -9.20 23.64
N THR A 27 23.67 -9.60 22.86
CA THR A 27 23.91 -9.09 21.50
C THR A 27 22.96 -9.74 20.50
N VAL A 28 22.76 -9.05 19.38
CA VAL A 28 21.91 -9.49 18.26
C VAL A 28 22.40 -10.83 17.71
N GLU A 29 23.72 -11.02 17.66
CA GLU A 29 24.41 -12.22 17.20
C GLU A 29 24.08 -13.46 18.04
N GLU A 30 23.92 -13.30 19.35
CA GLU A 30 23.65 -14.40 20.30
C GLU A 30 22.21 -14.92 20.19
N VAL A 31 21.25 -14.06 19.82
CA VAL A 31 19.84 -14.44 19.68
C VAL A 31 19.45 -14.78 18.24
N ARG A 32 20.33 -14.48 17.27
CA ARG A 32 20.07 -14.57 15.84
C ARG A 32 19.56 -15.93 15.38
N GLU A 33 20.24 -17.01 15.76
CA GLU A 33 19.89 -18.37 15.28
C GLU A 33 18.53 -18.83 15.83
N ARG A 34 18.28 -18.58 17.12
CA ARG A 34 17.02 -18.92 17.79
C ARG A 34 15.86 -18.08 17.24
N PHE A 35 16.15 -16.84 16.84
CA PHE A 35 15.20 -15.94 16.19
C PHE A 35 14.87 -16.37 14.75
N GLN A 36 15.87 -16.77 13.95
CA GLN A 36 15.67 -17.28 12.59
C GLN A 36 14.82 -18.56 12.55
N GLU A 37 15.09 -19.50 13.46
CA GLU A 37 14.30 -20.73 13.60
C GLU A 37 12.83 -20.43 13.94
N LEU A 38 12.59 -19.43 14.79
CA LEU A 38 11.24 -19.07 15.25
C LEU A 38 10.38 -18.42 14.16
N ILE A 39 10.99 -17.53 13.36
CA ILE A 39 10.28 -16.73 12.35
C ILE A 39 10.19 -17.42 10.99
N LYS A 40 10.85 -18.57 10.84
CA LYS A 40 10.75 -19.39 9.64
C LYS A 40 9.30 -19.80 9.35
N GLY A 41 8.69 -19.18 8.33
CA GLY A 41 7.31 -19.42 7.93
C GLY A 41 6.26 -18.63 8.72
N VAL A 42 6.65 -17.54 9.38
CA VAL A 42 5.75 -16.55 9.98
C VAL A 42 5.52 -15.42 8.97
N SER A 43 4.27 -15.02 8.78
CA SER A 43 3.93 -13.89 7.90
C SER A 43 4.21 -12.55 8.58
N THR A 44 4.42 -11.49 7.80
CA THR A 44 4.58 -10.12 8.31
C THR A 44 3.40 -9.68 9.18
N ALA A 45 2.17 -10.01 8.76
CA ALA A 45 0.95 -9.75 9.52
C ALA A 45 0.94 -10.44 10.90
N GLU A 46 1.50 -11.65 11.01
CA GLU A 46 1.63 -12.32 12.30
C GLU A 46 2.65 -11.64 13.20
N ILE A 47 3.77 -11.15 12.65
CA ILE A 47 4.79 -10.39 13.41
C ILE A 47 4.18 -9.10 13.95
N SER A 48 3.50 -8.31 13.12
CA SER A 48 2.86 -7.05 13.56
C SER A 48 1.76 -7.29 14.61
N GLN A 49 1.00 -8.38 14.48
CA GLN A 49 0.01 -8.77 15.52
C GLN A 49 0.69 -9.15 16.84
N MET A 50 1.84 -9.80 16.79
CA MET A 50 2.61 -10.14 17.98
C MET A 50 3.18 -8.88 18.65
N GLU A 51 3.69 -7.93 17.89
CA GLU A 51 4.19 -6.63 18.39
C GLU A 51 3.06 -5.82 19.05
N ALA A 52 1.91 -5.69 18.38
CA ALA A 52 0.75 -5.00 18.93
C ALA A 52 0.26 -5.63 20.26
N GLN A 53 0.30 -6.96 20.35
CA GLN A 53 -0.04 -7.68 21.57
C GLN A 53 0.98 -7.43 22.70
N LEU A 54 2.27 -7.33 22.39
CA LEU A 54 3.31 -7.02 23.37
C LEU A 54 3.18 -5.59 23.92
N ILE A 55 2.82 -4.61 23.08
CA ILE A 55 2.48 -3.24 23.52
C ILE A 55 1.30 -3.29 24.50
N LYS A 56 0.27 -4.04 24.15
CA LYS A 56 -0.93 -4.21 24.98
C LYS A 56 -0.63 -4.89 26.33
N GLU A 57 0.40 -5.73 26.38
CA GLU A 57 0.92 -6.36 27.60
C GLU A 57 1.85 -5.45 28.42
N GLY A 58 2.07 -4.20 27.99
CA GLY A 58 2.82 -3.19 28.72
C GLY A 58 4.28 -3.04 28.31
N MET A 59 4.70 -3.66 27.20
CA MET A 59 6.02 -3.45 26.61
C MET A 59 6.11 -2.05 26.01
N LYS A 60 7.24 -1.37 26.19
CA LYS A 60 7.43 -0.02 25.66
C LYS A 60 7.68 -0.05 24.16
N VAL A 61 7.19 0.95 23.44
CA VAL A 61 7.34 1.06 21.98
C VAL A 61 8.82 1.12 21.59
N GLU A 62 9.65 1.78 22.39
CA GLU A 62 11.09 1.89 22.16
C GLU A 62 11.80 0.53 22.27
N GLU A 63 11.26 -0.42 23.05
CA GLU A 63 11.81 -1.78 23.16
C GLU A 63 11.47 -2.62 21.94
N ILE A 64 10.31 -2.37 21.33
CA ILE A 64 9.89 -3.01 20.09
C ILE A 64 10.69 -2.46 18.91
N GLN A 65 10.98 -1.17 18.89
CA GLN A 65 11.85 -0.57 17.87
C GLN A 65 13.26 -1.18 17.86
N ARG A 66 13.83 -1.53 19.01
CA ARG A 66 15.11 -2.26 19.08
C ARG A 66 15.05 -3.66 18.48
N LEU A 67 13.87 -4.27 18.41
CA LEU A 67 13.67 -5.55 17.71
C LEU A 67 13.70 -5.38 16.21
N CYS A 68 13.21 -4.25 15.69
CA CYS A 68 13.31 -3.94 14.28
C CYS A 68 14.77 -3.99 13.80
N ASP A 69 15.72 -3.50 14.61
CA ASP A 69 17.16 -3.55 14.32
C ASP A 69 17.73 -4.99 14.32
N VAL A 70 17.17 -5.88 15.15
CA VAL A 70 17.53 -7.31 15.20
C VAL A 70 16.95 -8.06 14.00
N HIS A 71 15.68 -7.80 13.67
CA HIS A 71 15.02 -8.37 12.50
C HIS A 71 15.78 -7.99 11.22
N ALA A 72 16.22 -6.73 11.16
CA ALA A 72 17.06 -6.20 10.11
C ALA A 72 18.39 -6.95 9.92
N ALA A 73 19.13 -7.17 11.01
CA ALA A 73 20.41 -7.87 10.95
C ALA A 73 20.27 -9.37 10.62
N VAL A 74 19.10 -9.96 10.94
CA VAL A 74 18.81 -11.38 10.74
C VAL A 74 18.45 -11.72 9.29
N PHE A 75 17.70 -10.84 8.62
CA PHE A 75 17.32 -11.00 7.22
C PHE A 75 18.40 -10.37 6.32
N LYS A 76 19.22 -11.19 5.66
CA LYS A 76 20.13 -10.75 4.58
C LYS A 76 19.36 -10.39 3.30
N GLY A 77 18.37 -9.53 3.42
CA GLY A 77 17.49 -9.00 2.37
C GLY A 77 16.84 -7.74 2.91
N SER A 78 16.84 -6.68 2.11
CA SER A 78 16.60 -5.29 2.50
C SER A 78 15.29 -5.12 3.29
N ILE A 79 15.41 -4.69 4.54
CA ILE A 79 14.33 -4.30 5.46
C ILE A 79 13.33 -3.32 4.85
N GLU A 80 13.78 -2.52 3.88
CA GLU A 80 12.95 -1.60 3.10
C GLU A 80 11.77 -2.32 2.41
N GLU A 81 11.93 -3.58 1.98
CA GLU A 81 10.84 -4.37 1.36
C GLU A 81 9.94 -5.07 2.39
N ILE A 82 10.40 -5.23 3.64
CA ILE A 82 9.71 -6.04 4.66
C ILE A 82 8.84 -5.17 5.59
N HIS A 83 9.22 -3.90 5.82
CA HIS A 83 8.49 -2.97 6.69
C HIS A 83 7.74 -1.85 5.95
N HIS A 84 7.99 -1.68 4.65
CA HIS A 84 7.29 -0.72 3.80
C HIS A 84 6.75 -1.41 2.53
N PRO A 85 5.76 -2.30 2.63
CA PRO A 85 5.15 -2.92 1.45
C PRO A 85 4.66 -1.87 0.44
N GLU A 86 4.28 -0.66 0.89
CA GLU A 86 3.92 0.49 0.07
C GLU A 86 5.06 1.14 -0.72
N GLN A 87 6.32 0.78 -0.45
CA GLN A 87 7.49 1.21 -1.23
C GLN A 87 7.91 0.13 -2.24
N SER A 88 7.34 -1.06 -2.16
CA SER A 88 7.64 -2.15 -3.08
C SER A 88 6.99 -1.91 -4.44
N PRO A 89 7.75 -2.00 -5.55
CA PRO A 89 7.21 -1.91 -6.90
C PRO A 89 6.02 -2.85 -7.11
N GLY A 90 4.90 -2.28 -7.56
CA GLY A 90 3.65 -2.98 -7.84
C GLY A 90 2.61 -2.92 -6.72
N HIS A 91 2.98 -2.61 -5.47
CA HIS A 91 1.98 -2.45 -4.41
C HIS A 91 0.97 -1.34 -4.77
N PRO A 92 -0.33 -1.49 -4.49
CA PRO A 92 -1.32 -0.47 -4.87
C PRO A 92 -1.00 0.94 -4.35
N ILE A 93 -0.62 1.07 -3.07
CA ILE A 93 -0.19 2.37 -2.50
C ILE A 93 1.05 2.93 -3.20
N HIS A 94 2.03 2.09 -3.56
CA HIS A 94 3.19 2.55 -4.32
C HIS A 94 2.75 3.18 -5.65
N THR A 95 1.80 2.53 -6.32
CA THR A 95 1.23 3.03 -7.58
C THR A 95 0.48 4.35 -7.36
N PHE A 96 -0.40 4.45 -6.36
CA PHE A 96 -1.09 5.70 -6.04
C PHE A 96 -0.12 6.85 -5.73
N LYS A 97 0.95 6.61 -4.97
CA LYS A 97 2.00 7.62 -4.69
C LYS A 97 2.70 8.07 -5.96
N ARG A 98 3.05 7.16 -6.86
CA ARG A 98 3.67 7.50 -8.15
C ARG A 98 2.76 8.32 -9.05
N GLU A 99 1.46 8.04 -9.03
CA GLU A 99 0.50 8.88 -9.75
C GLU A 99 0.40 10.27 -9.13
N ASN A 100 0.39 10.38 -7.79
CA ASN A 100 0.40 11.67 -7.10
C ASN A 100 1.66 12.48 -7.42
N GLU A 101 2.83 11.84 -7.49
CA GLU A 101 4.08 12.47 -7.96
C GLU A 101 3.99 12.93 -9.43
N ALA A 102 3.40 12.11 -10.31
CA ALA A 102 3.22 12.47 -11.71
C ALA A 102 2.27 13.67 -11.89
N VAL A 103 1.18 13.72 -11.12
CA VAL A 103 0.24 14.84 -11.10
C VAL A 103 0.92 16.11 -10.57
N LYS A 104 1.67 16.02 -9.45
CA LYS A 104 2.48 17.13 -8.91
C LYS A 104 3.46 17.65 -9.97
N SER A 105 4.16 16.75 -10.66
CA SER A 105 5.09 17.11 -11.73
C SER A 105 4.41 17.84 -12.89
N LEU A 106 3.25 17.36 -13.36
CA LEU A 106 2.45 18.03 -14.39
C LEU A 106 2.02 19.44 -13.95
N ILE A 107 1.58 19.57 -12.69
CA ILE A 107 1.17 20.84 -12.10
C ILE A 107 2.33 21.83 -12.08
N ASP A 108 3.48 21.42 -11.52
CA ASP A 108 4.61 22.32 -11.27
C ASP A 108 5.38 22.67 -12.54
N ASN A 109 5.60 21.69 -13.43
CA ASN A 109 6.46 21.88 -14.59
C ASN A 109 5.73 22.42 -15.82
N GLU A 110 4.42 22.20 -15.92
CA GLU A 110 3.66 22.57 -17.11
C GLU A 110 2.46 23.48 -16.81
N LEU A 111 1.59 23.06 -15.89
CA LEU A 111 0.32 23.77 -15.65
C LEU A 111 0.54 25.16 -15.03
N LYS A 112 1.28 25.28 -13.92
CA LYS A 112 1.59 26.57 -13.27
C LYS A 112 2.31 27.54 -14.22
N PRO A 113 3.39 27.15 -14.95
CA PRO A 113 4.02 28.02 -15.93
C PRO A 113 3.08 28.48 -17.05
N ASN A 114 2.23 27.59 -17.57
CA ASN A 114 1.29 27.94 -18.62
C ASN A 114 0.18 28.88 -18.11
N ILE A 115 -0.26 28.75 -16.86
CA ILE A 115 -1.21 29.67 -16.23
C ILE A 115 -0.61 31.08 -16.16
N GLU A 116 0.64 31.22 -15.72
CA GLU A 116 1.31 32.53 -15.63
C GLU A 116 1.49 33.17 -17.01
N LYS A 117 1.91 32.41 -18.02
CA LYS A 117 1.97 32.89 -19.42
C LYS A 117 0.60 33.32 -19.94
N TYR A 118 -0.43 32.53 -19.67
CA TYR A 118 -1.81 32.83 -20.07
C TYR A 118 -2.32 34.14 -19.47
N LYS A 119 -2.03 34.36 -18.18
CA LYS A 119 -2.32 35.60 -17.43
C LYS A 119 -1.60 36.83 -18.02
N ASN A 120 -0.39 36.63 -18.54
CA ASN A 120 0.40 37.65 -19.23
C ASN A 120 0.02 37.87 -20.71
N ASN A 121 -1.12 37.33 -21.14
CA ASN A 121 -1.66 37.42 -22.52
C ASN A 121 -0.82 36.70 -23.59
N GLU A 122 0.00 35.72 -23.21
CA GLU A 122 0.64 34.83 -24.19
C GLU A 122 -0.38 33.83 -24.76
N ASP A 123 -0.13 33.36 -25.99
CA ASP A 123 -0.98 32.35 -26.65
C ASP A 123 -0.53 30.93 -26.27
N VAL A 124 -1.00 30.47 -25.11
CA VAL A 124 -0.73 29.12 -24.56
C VAL A 124 -2.01 28.31 -24.35
N LYS A 125 -3.11 28.72 -24.99
CA LYS A 125 -4.44 28.12 -24.81
C LYS A 125 -4.44 26.62 -25.08
N TYR A 126 -3.87 26.20 -26.21
CA TYR A 126 -3.86 24.79 -26.58
C TYR A 126 -3.01 23.94 -25.63
N SER A 127 -1.87 24.47 -25.17
CA SER A 127 -1.05 23.82 -24.14
C SER A 127 -1.83 23.70 -22.82
N LEU A 128 -2.53 24.74 -22.37
CA LEU A 128 -3.39 24.63 -21.19
C LEU A 128 -4.48 23.56 -21.34
N LEU A 129 -5.14 23.50 -22.50
CA LEU A 129 -6.16 22.47 -22.76
C LEU A 129 -5.57 21.07 -22.78
N GLU A 130 -4.37 20.89 -23.32
CA GLU A 130 -3.63 19.62 -23.28
C GLU A 130 -3.32 19.22 -21.85
N ASN A 131 -2.76 20.12 -21.03
CA ASN A 131 -2.46 19.87 -19.63
C ASN A 131 -3.73 19.51 -18.84
N ILE A 132 -4.85 20.22 -19.07
CA ILE A 132 -6.14 19.92 -18.41
C ILE A 132 -6.70 18.56 -18.86
N ASN A 133 -6.53 18.19 -20.13
CA ASN A 133 -6.93 16.88 -20.63
C ASN A 133 -6.10 15.76 -19.99
N LEU A 134 -4.80 15.97 -19.83
CA LEU A 134 -3.94 15.01 -19.14
C LEU A 134 -4.29 14.95 -17.65
N LEU A 135 -4.61 16.08 -17.02
CA LEU A 135 -5.05 16.14 -15.62
C LEU A 135 -6.36 15.37 -15.38
N TRP A 136 -7.23 15.25 -16.39
CA TRP A 136 -8.46 14.45 -16.31
C TRP A 136 -8.20 12.96 -16.03
N ASP A 137 -6.99 12.46 -16.26
CA ASP A 137 -6.62 11.10 -15.86
C ASP A 137 -6.75 10.85 -14.35
N LEU A 138 -6.80 11.90 -13.51
CA LEU A 138 -7.16 11.83 -12.09
C LEU A 138 -8.48 11.09 -11.85
N ASP A 139 -9.42 11.14 -12.80
CA ASP A 139 -10.69 10.41 -12.70
C ASP A 139 -10.48 8.90 -12.48
N LYS A 140 -9.45 8.32 -13.12
CA LYS A 140 -9.08 6.91 -12.93
C LYS A 140 -8.51 6.67 -11.53
N HIS A 141 -7.65 7.57 -11.05
CA HIS A 141 -7.07 7.50 -9.71
C HIS A 141 -8.16 7.51 -8.64
N TYR A 142 -9.07 8.50 -8.71
CA TYR A 142 -10.19 8.61 -7.79
C TYR A 142 -11.14 7.42 -7.92
N SER A 143 -11.45 6.98 -9.15
CA SER A 143 -12.29 5.80 -9.36
C SER A 143 -11.71 4.53 -8.71
N ARG A 144 -10.39 4.31 -8.78
CA ARG A 144 -9.77 3.17 -8.09
C ARG A 144 -9.84 3.31 -6.57
N LYS A 145 -9.55 4.50 -6.05
CA LYS A 145 -9.64 4.79 -4.61
C LYS A 145 -11.07 4.54 -4.09
N GLU A 146 -12.06 5.05 -4.80
CA GLU A 146 -13.49 4.98 -4.46
C GLU A 146 -14.06 3.57 -4.56
N ASN A 147 -13.73 2.82 -5.62
CA ASN A 147 -14.35 1.52 -5.88
C ASN A 147 -13.55 0.33 -5.34
N LEU A 148 -12.23 0.49 -5.16
CA LEU A 148 -11.36 -0.62 -4.73
C LEU A 148 -10.84 -0.44 -3.31
N VAL A 149 -10.63 0.77 -2.80
CA VAL A 149 -10.04 1.00 -1.47
C VAL A 149 -11.10 1.29 -0.42
N PHE A 150 -11.99 2.25 -0.69
CA PHE A 150 -13.01 2.67 0.27
C PHE A 150 -13.93 1.54 0.77
N PRO A 151 -14.41 0.59 -0.06
CA PRO A 151 -15.28 -0.48 0.41
C PRO A 151 -14.63 -1.36 1.48
N TYR A 152 -13.31 -1.56 1.42
CA TYR A 152 -12.60 -2.29 2.47
C TYR A 152 -12.54 -1.48 3.77
N LEU A 153 -12.25 -0.17 3.72
CA LEU A 153 -12.29 0.67 4.91
C LEU A 153 -13.68 0.67 5.58
N GLU A 154 -14.74 0.73 4.78
CA GLU A 154 -16.12 0.65 5.26
C GLU A 154 -16.42 -0.69 5.94
N LYS A 155 -15.92 -1.81 5.39
CA LYS A 155 -16.03 -3.14 6.01
C LYS A 155 -15.36 -3.19 7.39
N TYR A 156 -14.33 -2.40 7.63
CA TYR A 156 -13.68 -2.24 8.94
C TYR A 156 -14.31 -1.15 9.81
N GLY A 157 -15.46 -0.58 9.41
CA GLY A 157 -16.20 0.42 10.18
C GLY A 157 -15.73 1.85 9.99
N ILE A 158 -14.78 2.10 9.08
CA ILE A 158 -14.24 3.43 8.77
C ILE A 158 -15.01 4.00 7.58
N THR A 159 -16.10 4.73 7.85
CA THR A 159 -17.01 5.21 6.79
C THR A 159 -16.96 6.72 6.57
N ALA A 160 -16.68 7.50 7.63
CA ALA A 160 -16.74 8.96 7.53
C ALA A 160 -15.60 9.58 6.69
N PRO A 161 -14.32 9.20 6.86
CA PRO A 161 -13.24 9.77 6.04
C PRO A 161 -13.38 9.44 4.54
N PRO A 162 -13.62 8.19 4.11
CA PRO A 162 -13.87 7.87 2.70
C PRO A 162 -14.99 8.69 2.07
N LYS A 163 -16.13 8.81 2.76
CA LYS A 163 -17.28 9.56 2.27
C LYS A 163 -16.98 11.04 2.05
N VAL A 164 -16.24 11.66 2.96
CA VAL A 164 -15.84 13.07 2.83
C VAL A 164 -14.85 13.24 1.67
N MET A 165 -13.87 12.32 1.55
CA MET A 165 -12.90 12.37 0.46
C MET A 165 -13.57 12.23 -0.91
N TRP A 166 -14.52 11.30 -1.06
CA TRP A 166 -15.30 11.13 -2.29
C TRP A 166 -16.00 12.44 -2.70
N GLY A 167 -16.68 13.11 -1.76
CA GLY A 167 -17.33 14.39 -2.07
C GLY A 167 -16.35 15.46 -2.59
N VAL A 168 -15.13 15.49 -2.04
CA VAL A 168 -14.08 16.40 -2.53
C VAL A 168 -13.54 15.96 -3.89
N ASP A 169 -13.42 14.65 -4.16
CA ASP A 169 -13.03 14.11 -5.47
C ASP A 169 -14.04 14.52 -6.55
N ASP A 170 -15.35 14.46 -6.26
CA ASP A 170 -16.41 14.91 -7.16
C ASP A 170 -16.32 16.41 -7.45
N GLU A 171 -16.13 17.23 -6.43
CA GLU A 171 -15.92 18.68 -6.62
C GLU A 171 -14.68 18.97 -7.47
N ILE A 172 -13.57 18.23 -7.29
CA ILE A 172 -12.37 18.36 -8.14
C ILE A 172 -12.68 17.98 -9.60
N ARG A 173 -13.42 16.89 -9.85
CA ARG A 173 -13.85 16.50 -11.21
C ARG A 173 -14.69 17.59 -11.86
N GLU A 174 -15.60 18.21 -11.11
CA GLU A 174 -16.41 19.33 -11.58
C GLU A 174 -15.55 20.56 -11.91
N ASP A 175 -14.61 20.91 -11.04
CA ASP A 175 -13.69 22.02 -11.24
C ASP A 175 -12.79 21.82 -12.47
N ILE A 176 -12.30 20.59 -12.74
CA ILE A 176 -11.52 20.27 -13.95
C ILE A 176 -12.36 20.53 -15.20
N LYS A 177 -13.62 20.06 -15.23
CA LYS A 177 -14.55 20.27 -16.35
C LYS A 177 -14.86 21.75 -16.55
N ALA A 178 -15.12 22.48 -15.47
CA ALA A 178 -15.40 23.90 -15.50
C ALA A 178 -14.19 24.70 -16.04
N CYS A 179 -12.98 24.39 -15.57
CA CYS A 179 -11.75 25.01 -16.06
C CYS A 179 -11.51 24.73 -17.54
N LYS A 180 -11.73 23.48 -17.99
CA LYS A 180 -11.61 23.10 -19.41
C LYS A 180 -12.55 23.94 -20.30
N ILE A 181 -13.81 24.09 -19.88
CA ILE A 181 -14.79 24.90 -20.61
C ILE A 181 -14.37 26.37 -20.61
N ALA A 182 -13.96 26.91 -19.46
CA ALA A 182 -13.55 28.30 -19.33
C ALA A 182 -12.34 28.64 -20.24
N VAL A 183 -11.31 27.79 -20.28
CA VAL A 183 -10.16 27.94 -21.18
C VAL A 183 -10.56 27.78 -22.65
N SER A 184 -11.46 26.84 -22.96
CA SER A 184 -11.88 26.57 -24.34
C SER A 184 -12.69 27.73 -24.92
N GLU A 185 -13.67 28.22 -24.17
CA GLU A 185 -14.61 29.24 -24.64
C GLU A 185 -14.07 30.68 -24.54
N GLU A 186 -13.12 30.95 -23.62
CA GLU A 186 -12.56 32.29 -23.36
C GLU A 186 -13.64 33.39 -23.17
N LYS A 187 -14.81 33.03 -22.65
CA LYS A 187 -15.92 33.98 -22.37
C LYS A 187 -15.64 34.87 -21.16
N GLU A 188 -14.75 34.43 -20.28
CA GLU A 188 -14.37 35.14 -19.06
C GLU A 188 -12.99 35.81 -19.21
N ALA A 189 -12.71 36.80 -18.37
CA ALA A 189 -11.40 37.44 -18.34
C ALA A 189 -10.30 36.41 -18.01
N ARG A 190 -9.16 36.48 -18.71
CA ARG A 190 -8.03 35.54 -18.50
C ARG A 190 -7.57 35.47 -17.04
N SER A 191 -7.59 36.59 -16.32
CA SER A 191 -7.27 36.64 -14.89
C SER A 191 -8.22 35.80 -14.03
N LYS A 192 -9.52 35.78 -14.37
CA LYS A 192 -10.52 34.96 -13.66
C LYS A 192 -10.31 33.47 -13.96
N ILE A 193 -10.08 33.14 -15.24
CA ILE A 193 -9.79 31.75 -15.66
C ILE A 193 -8.51 31.24 -14.98
N ALA A 194 -7.46 32.06 -14.93
CA ALA A 194 -6.23 31.75 -14.22
C ALA A 194 -6.49 31.48 -12.72
N GLN A 195 -7.30 32.33 -12.06
CA GLN A 195 -7.67 32.11 -10.66
C GLN A 195 -8.44 30.80 -10.44
N MET A 196 -9.33 30.43 -11.35
CA MET A 196 -10.03 29.14 -11.29
C MET A 196 -9.05 27.97 -11.36
N LEU A 197 -8.08 28.03 -12.28
CA LEU A 197 -7.04 27.01 -12.41
C LEU A 197 -6.13 26.94 -11.18
N GLU A 198 -5.72 28.08 -10.62
CA GLU A 198 -4.95 28.16 -9.37
C GLU A 198 -5.72 27.52 -8.19
N ASN A 199 -7.03 27.77 -8.08
CA ASN A 199 -7.87 27.17 -7.05
C ASN A 199 -8.01 25.65 -7.22
N LEU A 200 -8.20 25.18 -8.45
CA LEU A 200 -8.23 23.76 -8.79
C LEU A 200 -6.91 23.07 -8.39
N ILE A 201 -5.77 23.68 -8.71
CA ILE A 201 -4.45 23.17 -8.34
C ILE A 201 -4.34 23.00 -6.82
N ASN A 202 -4.70 24.04 -6.05
CA ASN A 202 -4.63 23.99 -4.59
C ASN A 202 -5.49 22.85 -4.01
N ARG A 203 -6.70 22.64 -4.56
CA ARG A 203 -7.57 21.54 -4.14
C ARG A 203 -6.98 20.16 -4.43
N ILE A 204 -6.36 19.99 -5.59
CA ILE A 204 -5.67 18.74 -5.95
C ILE A 204 -4.48 18.50 -5.01
N GLU A 205 -3.64 19.51 -4.78
CA GLU A 205 -2.50 19.40 -3.85
C GLU A 205 -2.93 19.05 -2.42
N GLU A 206 -4.04 19.64 -1.95
CA GLU A 206 -4.64 19.30 -0.65
C GLU A 206 -5.15 17.84 -0.61
N MET A 207 -5.78 17.36 -1.69
CA MET A 207 -6.23 15.97 -1.76
C MET A 207 -5.05 15.01 -1.73
N ILE A 208 -4.00 15.27 -2.52
CA ILE A 208 -2.78 14.47 -2.51
C ILE A 208 -2.15 14.44 -1.12
N TYR A 209 -2.11 15.58 -0.42
CA TYR A 209 -1.62 15.63 0.96
C TYR A 209 -2.45 14.75 1.90
N LYS A 210 -3.79 14.81 1.83
CA LYS A 210 -4.70 13.98 2.65
C LYS A 210 -4.53 12.50 2.31
N GLU A 211 -4.35 12.16 1.06
CA GLU A 211 -4.10 10.79 0.63
C GLU A 211 -2.80 10.24 1.21
N GLU A 212 -1.69 10.95 1.00
CA GLU A 212 -0.36 10.51 1.42
C GLU A 212 -0.18 10.45 2.93
N ASN A 213 -0.77 11.39 3.67
CA ASN A 213 -0.53 11.55 5.11
C ASN A 213 -1.66 11.02 6.01
N ILE A 214 -2.84 10.73 5.45
CA ILE A 214 -4.00 10.30 6.23
C ILE A 214 -4.57 8.99 5.67
N LEU A 215 -4.98 8.97 4.40
CA LEU A 215 -5.68 7.81 3.83
C LEU A 215 -4.75 6.60 3.70
N PHE A 216 -3.58 6.74 3.07
CA PHE A 216 -2.68 5.62 2.84
C PHE A 216 -2.15 5.00 4.14
N PRO A 217 -1.71 5.77 5.15
CA PRO A 217 -1.38 5.20 6.46
C PRO A 217 -2.56 4.45 7.08
N MET A 218 -3.76 5.03 7.05
CA MET A 218 -4.97 4.38 7.56
C MET A 218 -5.27 3.07 6.82
N CYS A 219 -5.07 3.02 5.50
CA CYS A 219 -5.26 1.80 4.72
C CYS A 219 -4.22 0.74 5.09
N LEU A 220 -2.95 1.12 5.27
CA LEU A 220 -1.87 0.20 5.66
C LEU A 220 -2.14 -0.44 7.02
N ASP A 221 -2.65 0.33 7.98
CA ASP A 221 -2.97 -0.15 9.32
C ASP A 221 -4.21 -1.06 9.35
N THR A 222 -5.06 -1.00 8.31
CA THR A 222 -6.39 -1.62 8.30
C THR A 222 -6.49 -2.83 7.37
N LEU A 223 -5.99 -2.72 6.14
CA LEU A 223 -6.20 -3.72 5.08
C LEU A 223 -5.20 -4.87 5.18
N THR A 224 -5.67 -6.07 4.85
CA THR A 224 -4.85 -7.27 4.81
C THR A 224 -4.13 -7.44 3.48
N GLU A 225 -3.06 -8.24 3.46
CA GLU A 225 -2.29 -8.54 2.23
C GLU A 225 -3.18 -9.16 1.12
N ASP A 226 -4.12 -10.04 1.47
CA ASP A 226 -5.06 -10.64 0.50
C ASP A 226 -6.00 -9.59 -0.12
N GLU A 227 -6.39 -8.57 0.64
CA GLU A 227 -7.22 -7.48 0.14
C GLU A 227 -6.40 -6.58 -0.79
N TRP A 228 -5.14 -6.30 -0.45
CA TRP A 228 -4.22 -5.59 -1.35
C TRP A 228 -3.98 -6.33 -2.68
N LEU A 229 -3.91 -7.67 -2.65
CA LEU A 229 -3.76 -8.47 -3.88
C LEU A 229 -4.98 -8.35 -4.79
N LYS A 230 -6.19 -8.32 -4.21
CA LYS A 230 -7.42 -8.09 -4.97
C LYS A 230 -7.44 -6.69 -5.56
N ILE A 231 -7.08 -5.68 -4.76
CA ILE A 231 -6.99 -4.30 -5.23
C ILE A 231 -6.00 -4.20 -6.39
N GLU A 232 -4.83 -4.83 -6.30
CA GLU A 232 -3.84 -4.83 -7.39
C GLU A 232 -4.40 -5.49 -8.66
N ALA A 233 -5.03 -6.65 -8.52
CA ALA A 233 -5.60 -7.41 -9.66
C ALA A 233 -6.73 -6.66 -10.37
N GLU A 234 -7.60 -5.98 -9.61
CA GLU A 234 -8.75 -5.24 -10.13
C GLU A 234 -8.38 -3.83 -10.62
N SER A 235 -7.24 -3.28 -10.17
CA SER A 235 -6.80 -1.92 -10.55
C SER A 235 -6.65 -1.74 -12.06
N GLY A 236 -6.23 -2.80 -12.77
CA GLY A 236 -6.05 -2.77 -14.22
C GLY A 236 -7.35 -2.60 -15.01
N GLU A 237 -8.50 -2.99 -14.45
CA GLU A 237 -9.80 -2.84 -15.11
C GLU A 237 -10.28 -1.38 -15.18
N ILE A 238 -9.92 -0.59 -14.16
CA ILE A 238 -10.23 0.85 -14.09
C ILE A 238 -9.16 1.67 -14.85
N GLY A 239 -7.90 1.24 -14.78
CA GLY A 239 -6.76 1.89 -15.44
C GLY A 239 -5.98 2.84 -14.53
N TYR A 240 -4.96 3.50 -15.10
CA TYR A 240 -3.98 4.30 -14.36
C TYR A 240 -3.92 5.77 -14.77
N CYS A 241 -3.49 6.61 -13.82
CA CYS A 241 -3.43 8.06 -13.97
C CYS A 241 -2.01 8.50 -14.34
N ILE A 242 -1.80 8.99 -15.57
CA ILE A 242 -0.52 9.50 -16.11
C ILE A 242 0.62 8.46 -16.21
N THR A 243 0.76 7.55 -15.25
CA THR A 243 1.84 6.57 -15.13
C THR A 243 1.31 5.17 -14.81
N GLU A 244 1.98 4.14 -15.31
CA GLU A 244 1.65 2.74 -15.05
C GLU A 244 2.38 2.20 -13.80
N PRO A 245 1.93 1.08 -13.21
CA PRO A 245 2.63 0.41 -12.11
C PRO A 245 4.09 0.09 -12.44
N ALA A 246 4.96 0.19 -11.44
CA ALA A 246 6.40 -0.08 -11.60
C ALA A 246 6.74 -1.58 -11.78
N GLY A 247 5.73 -2.44 -11.79
CA GLY A 247 5.85 -3.89 -11.87
C GLY A 247 4.61 -4.58 -11.29
N LYS A 248 4.58 -5.91 -11.35
CA LYS A 248 3.59 -6.71 -10.62
C LYS A 248 4.01 -6.87 -9.18
N TRP A 249 3.08 -6.66 -8.25
CA TRP A 249 3.36 -6.91 -6.85
C TRP A 249 3.54 -8.41 -6.61
N LYS A 250 4.64 -8.76 -5.95
CA LYS A 250 4.88 -10.13 -5.48
C LYS A 250 4.97 -10.08 -3.96
N PRO A 251 3.89 -10.45 -3.24
CA PRO A 251 3.97 -10.53 -1.78
C PRO A 251 5.02 -11.58 -1.41
N LEU A 252 5.76 -11.34 -0.33
CA LEU A 252 6.77 -12.26 0.21
C LEU A 252 6.14 -13.48 0.89
N ARG A 253 5.05 -14.02 0.34
CA ARG A 253 4.53 -15.32 0.79
C ARG A 253 5.56 -16.39 0.46
N VAL A 254 6.19 -16.90 1.51
CA VAL A 254 6.55 -18.33 1.52
C VAL A 254 5.22 -19.07 1.51
N ASN A 255 4.70 -19.40 0.31
CA ASN A 255 3.58 -20.33 0.19
C ASN A 255 3.94 -21.59 0.96
N VAL A 256 3.33 -21.78 2.14
CA VAL A 256 3.47 -23.00 2.94
C VAL A 256 2.89 -24.18 2.16
N GLU A 257 1.87 -23.92 1.32
CA GLU A 257 1.28 -24.89 0.40
C GLU A 257 2.27 -25.39 -0.66
N ASN A 258 3.13 -24.51 -1.22
CA ASN A 258 4.16 -24.94 -2.17
C ASN A 258 5.29 -25.74 -1.52
N LYS A 259 5.48 -25.63 -0.19
CA LYS A 259 6.39 -26.50 0.56
C LYS A 259 5.77 -27.85 0.85
N GLU A 260 4.46 -27.93 1.04
CA GLU A 260 3.77 -29.22 1.17
C GLU A 260 3.68 -29.94 -0.18
N GLU A 261 3.41 -29.24 -1.29
CA GLU A 261 3.44 -29.84 -2.62
C GLU A 261 4.85 -30.27 -3.07
N LYS A 262 5.89 -29.48 -2.76
CA LYS A 262 7.29 -29.91 -3.01
C LYS A 262 7.77 -31.01 -2.07
N LYS A 263 7.30 -31.06 -0.83
CA LYS A 263 7.61 -32.17 0.09
C LYS A 263 6.87 -33.45 -0.31
N LEU A 264 5.62 -33.36 -0.79
CA LEU A 264 4.89 -34.50 -1.31
C LEU A 264 5.49 -35.03 -2.63
N GLY A 265 6.05 -34.16 -3.47
CA GLY A 265 6.68 -34.56 -4.72
C GLY A 265 8.06 -35.24 -4.58
N GLU A 266 8.73 -35.08 -3.44
CA GLU A 266 10.04 -35.71 -3.16
C GLU A 266 9.92 -36.99 -2.30
N GLU A 267 8.76 -37.28 -1.70
CA GLU A 267 8.52 -38.47 -0.86
C GLU A 267 7.65 -39.55 -1.53
N ASP A 268 7.40 -39.46 -2.84
CA ASP A 268 6.55 -40.41 -3.60
C ASP A 268 7.17 -41.81 -3.79
N ASP A 269 8.30 -42.11 -3.14
CA ASP A 269 8.98 -43.42 -3.20
C ASP A 269 8.74 -44.30 -1.94
N LYS A 270 7.80 -43.93 -1.05
CA LYS A 270 7.46 -44.72 0.14
C LYS A 270 5.96 -44.86 0.42
N GLY A 271 5.23 -45.48 -0.50
CA GLY A 271 4.03 -46.27 -0.17
C GLY A 271 2.80 -45.52 0.37
N TYR A 272 2.57 -44.26 -0.02
CA TYR A 272 1.32 -43.55 0.30
C TYR A 272 0.46 -43.36 -0.95
N ILE A 273 -0.85 -43.58 -0.82
CA ILE A 273 -1.84 -43.36 -1.88
C ILE A 273 -2.79 -42.23 -1.42
N LYS A 274 -2.95 -41.20 -2.25
CA LYS A 274 -3.78 -40.01 -1.98
C LYS A 274 -5.16 -40.14 -2.64
N PHE A 275 -6.22 -39.89 -1.88
CA PHE A 275 -7.61 -39.81 -2.33
C PHE A 275 -8.16 -38.39 -2.10
N GLU A 276 -9.30 -38.07 -2.75
CA GLU A 276 -9.98 -36.77 -2.62
C GLU A 276 -10.35 -36.39 -1.18
N THR A 277 -10.44 -37.36 -0.26
CA THR A 277 -10.82 -37.14 1.14
C THR A 277 -9.76 -37.57 2.16
N GLY A 278 -8.52 -37.88 1.74
CA GLY A 278 -7.44 -38.26 2.67
C GLY A 278 -6.29 -39.07 2.07
N ILE A 279 -5.30 -39.43 2.90
CA ILE A 279 -4.10 -40.18 2.49
C ILE A 279 -4.04 -41.52 3.24
N LEU A 280 -3.73 -42.61 2.53
CA LEU A 280 -3.62 -43.96 3.06
C LEU A 280 -2.19 -44.49 2.90
N LYS A 281 -1.61 -45.04 3.98
CA LYS A 281 -0.27 -45.65 3.99
C LYS A 281 -0.38 -47.15 3.73
N VAL A 282 0.31 -47.65 2.72
CA VAL A 282 0.43 -49.10 2.44
C VAL A 282 1.61 -49.62 3.25
N ASN A 283 1.34 -50.46 4.26
CA ASN A 283 2.37 -51.23 4.96
C ASN A 283 2.41 -52.63 4.33
N GLU A 284 3.58 -53.07 3.85
CA GLU A 284 3.88 -54.50 3.65
C GLU A 284 4.17 -55.21 4.97
#